data_AF-A0AAD7RCS1-F1
#
_entry.id   AF-A0AAD7RCS1-F1
#
_cell.length_a   1.000
_cell.length_b   1.000
_cell.length_c   1.000
_cell.angle_alpha   90.00
_cell.angle_beta   90.00
_cell.angle_gamma   90.00
#
_symmetry.space_group_name_H-M   'P 1'
#
loop_
_entity.id
_entity.type
_entity.pdbx_description
1 polymer ?
#
loop_
_entity_poly.entity_id
_entity_poly.type
_entity_poly.pdbx_seq_one_letter_code
_entity_poly.pdbx_strand_id
1 'polypeptide(L)'
;MGFMSTMKPQSDLGRLFRKDVTSPFNVHLSVHEKGPADTEESVLAHCVHERGFLGDGVQRIPVREGRIRATLFLPPGEGPFPGVLELGGTAGGLLEYRACLLANHGFATMSLAYFSFEDLPKLLLELHLEYFEEALHYFQR
;
A
#
# COMPACT_ATOMS: atom_id res chain seq x y z
N MET A 1 -19.36 -7.27 1.34
CA MET A 1 -18.42 -6.14 1.08
C MET A 1 -19.04 -4.99 0.27
N GLY A 2 -20.38 -4.85 0.19
CA GLY A 2 -21.05 -3.99 -0.79
C GLY A 2 -20.64 -2.51 -0.77
N PHE A 3 -20.89 -1.82 0.35
CA PHE A 3 -20.65 -0.37 0.45
C PHE A 3 -19.19 0.05 0.25
N MET A 4 -18.22 -0.80 0.62
CA MET A 4 -16.80 -0.49 0.47
C MET A 4 -16.34 -0.55 -0.99
N SER A 5 -16.80 -1.54 -1.76
CA SER A 5 -16.43 -1.69 -3.18
C SER A 5 -17.13 -0.70 -4.10
N THR A 6 -18.23 -0.08 -3.66
CA THR A 6 -19.03 0.87 -4.45
C THR A 6 -18.75 2.34 -4.11
N MET A 7 -17.78 2.62 -3.23
CA MET A 7 -17.39 4.00 -2.93
C MET A 7 -16.94 4.73 -4.19
N LYS A 8 -17.36 6.00 -4.32
CA LYS A 8 -16.98 6.87 -5.43
C LYS A 8 -16.21 8.08 -4.89
N PRO A 9 -15.22 8.59 -5.64
CA PRO A 9 -14.61 9.87 -5.30
C PRO A 9 -15.67 10.98 -5.38
N GLN A 10 -15.55 11.98 -4.51
CA GLN A 10 -16.35 13.22 -4.65
C GLN A 10 -15.82 14.12 -5.77
N SER A 11 -14.51 14.08 -6.03
CA SER A 11 -13.88 14.81 -7.13
C SER A 11 -14.01 14.05 -8.44
N ASP A 12 -14.20 14.78 -9.54
CA ASP A 12 -14.08 14.23 -10.88
C ASP A 12 -12.68 13.61 -11.08
N LEU A 13 -12.64 12.39 -11.62
CA LEU A 13 -11.42 11.61 -11.89
C LEU A 13 -10.58 11.21 -10.66
N GLY A 14 -11.13 11.31 -9.44
CA GLY A 14 -10.43 10.89 -8.22
C GLY A 14 -10.12 9.39 -8.20
N ARG A 15 -8.87 9.01 -7.95
CA ARG A 15 -8.48 7.61 -7.70
C ARG A 15 -8.05 7.44 -6.26
N LEU A 16 -8.71 6.52 -5.54
CA LEU A 16 -8.29 6.15 -4.19
C LEU A 16 -6.90 5.52 -4.25
N PHE A 17 -5.98 6.06 -3.47
CA PHE A 17 -4.60 5.62 -3.47
C PHE A 17 -4.01 5.78 -2.07
N ARG A 18 -3.30 4.76 -1.60
CA ARG A 18 -2.67 4.76 -0.28
C ARG A 18 -1.18 5.05 -0.42
N LYS A 19 -0.75 6.22 0.07
CA LYS A 19 0.67 6.63 0.14
C LYS A 19 1.37 6.08 1.37
N ASP A 20 0.81 6.31 2.54
CA ASP A 20 1.39 5.92 3.82
C ASP A 20 0.69 4.68 4.36
N VAL A 21 1.35 3.52 4.36
CA VAL A 21 0.75 2.27 4.85
C VAL A 21 0.72 2.16 6.38
N THR A 22 1.30 3.12 7.11
CA THR A 22 1.39 3.10 8.58
C THR A 22 0.15 3.64 9.27
N SER A 23 -0.70 4.37 8.55
CA SER A 23 -1.99 4.83 9.07
C SER A 23 -3.18 4.10 8.41
N PRO A 24 -4.34 3.97 9.10
CA PRO A 24 -5.51 3.32 8.54
C PRO A 24 -6.29 4.26 7.60
N PHE A 25 -7.27 3.70 6.88
CA PHE A 25 -8.40 4.48 6.38
C PHE A 25 -9.52 4.50 7.43
N ASN A 26 -10.09 5.67 7.69
CA ASN A 26 -11.24 5.83 8.57
C ASN A 26 -12.52 5.80 7.74
N VAL A 27 -13.27 4.70 7.85
CA VAL A 27 -14.55 4.55 7.14
C VAL A 27 -15.66 4.97 8.08
N HIS A 28 -16.28 6.11 7.77
CA HIS A 28 -17.45 6.60 8.50
C HIS A 28 -18.69 5.85 8.03
N LEU A 29 -19.40 5.26 8.98
CA LEU A 29 -20.65 4.54 8.74
C LEU A 29 -21.76 5.24 9.50
N SER A 30 -22.86 5.53 8.83
CA SER A 30 -24.05 6.14 9.42
C SER A 30 -25.30 5.34 9.05
N VAL A 31 -26.21 5.24 10.02
CA VAL A 31 -27.55 4.67 9.86
C VAL A 31 -28.53 5.82 9.84
N HIS A 32 -29.33 5.91 8.79
CA HIS A 32 -30.31 6.98 8.62
C HIS A 32 -31.74 6.45 8.77
N GLU A 33 -32.63 7.28 9.30
CA GLU A 33 -34.07 7.03 9.23
C GLU A 33 -34.53 7.03 7.77
N LYS A 34 -35.52 6.19 7.45
CA LYS A 34 -36.04 6.08 6.07
C LYS A 34 -36.76 7.36 5.68
N GLY A 35 -36.15 8.17 4.81
CA GLY A 35 -36.70 9.43 4.31
C GLY A 35 -35.82 10.00 3.19
N PRO A 36 -36.03 11.26 2.77
CA PRO A 36 -35.07 11.95 1.90
C PRO A 36 -33.72 11.98 2.61
N ALA A 37 -32.79 11.16 2.13
CA ALA A 37 -31.42 11.15 2.62
C ALA A 37 -30.76 12.50 2.31
N ASP A 38 -29.91 12.97 3.22
CA ASP A 38 -29.04 14.16 3.14
C ASP A 38 -29.33 15.31 4.12
N THR A 39 -30.02 15.06 5.24
CA THR A 39 -29.98 15.98 6.39
C THR A 39 -29.33 15.32 7.61
N GLU A 40 -28.47 16.04 8.35
CA GLU A 40 -27.84 15.56 9.59
C GLU A 40 -28.87 15.11 10.64
N GLU A 41 -30.07 15.70 10.59
CA GLU A 41 -31.21 15.38 11.45
C GLU A 41 -31.75 13.95 11.26
N SER A 42 -31.38 13.27 10.17
CA SER A 42 -31.83 11.90 9.86
C SER A 42 -30.95 10.77 10.43
N VAL A 43 -29.83 11.08 11.08
CA VAL A 43 -28.86 10.06 11.55
C VAL A 43 -29.32 9.44 12.87
N LEU A 44 -29.59 8.14 12.86
CA LEU A 44 -29.97 7.35 14.05
C LEU A 44 -28.76 6.83 14.84
N ALA A 45 -27.68 6.50 14.15
CA ALA A 45 -26.44 6.02 14.74
C ALA A 45 -25.27 6.23 13.78
N HIS A 46 -24.05 6.35 14.31
CA HIS A 46 -22.83 6.39 13.50
C HIS A 46 -21.68 5.70 14.20
N CYS A 47 -20.69 5.25 13.42
CA CYS A 47 -19.41 4.79 13.93
C CYS A 47 -18.29 5.05 12.92
N VAL A 48 -17.05 4.94 13.39
CA VAL A 48 -15.86 4.95 12.53
C VAL A 48 -15.23 3.57 12.58
N HIS A 49 -15.00 3.00 11.41
CA HIS A 49 -14.30 1.73 11.26
C HIS A 49 -12.92 1.97 10.64
N GLU A 50 -11.88 1.74 11.44
CA GLU A 50 -10.49 1.84 10.97
C GLU A 50 -10.11 0.61 10.14
N ARG A 51 -9.53 0.86 8.97
CA ARG A 51 -9.02 -0.19 8.07
C ARG A 51 -7.52 -0.01 7.89
N GLY A 52 -6.75 -0.72 8.71
CA GLY A 52 -5.29 -0.76 8.66
C GLY A 52 -4.74 -1.51 7.44
N PHE A 53 -3.49 -1.20 7.09
CA PHE A 53 -2.75 -1.87 6.02
C PHE A 53 -1.68 -2.81 6.59
N LEU A 54 -0.85 -2.30 7.49
CA LEU A 54 0.10 -3.11 8.24
C LEU A 54 -0.63 -3.96 9.28
N GLY A 55 -0.42 -5.26 9.22
CA GLY A 55 -0.87 -6.20 10.24
C GLY A 55 0.03 -6.16 11.47
N ASP A 56 -0.49 -6.69 12.57
CA ASP A 56 0.21 -6.70 13.85
C ASP A 56 1.56 -7.44 13.75
N GLY A 57 2.61 -6.79 14.21
CA GLY A 57 3.97 -7.34 14.22
C GLY A 57 4.68 -7.37 12.86
N VAL A 58 4.03 -6.95 11.77
CA VAL A 58 4.70 -6.80 10.46
C VAL A 58 5.69 -5.64 10.54
N GLN A 59 6.94 -5.91 10.21
CA GLN A 59 8.00 -4.91 10.18
C GLN A 59 8.00 -4.21 8.82
N ARG A 60 8.19 -2.89 8.81
CA ARG A 60 8.39 -2.06 7.62
C ARG A 60 9.80 -1.48 7.63
N ILE A 61 10.63 -1.87 6.67
CA ILE A 61 12.06 -1.56 6.64
C ILE A 61 12.39 -0.89 5.30
N PRO A 62 12.64 0.44 5.27
CA PRO A 62 13.14 1.10 4.08
C PRO A 62 14.53 0.56 3.69
N VAL A 63 14.73 0.24 2.42
CA VAL A 63 15.98 -0.30 1.88
C VAL A 63 16.66 0.73 0.99
N ARG A 64 17.87 1.13 1.35
CA ARG A 64 18.72 2.10 0.64
C ARG A 64 20.14 1.56 0.46
N GLU A 65 20.25 0.36 -0.11
CA GLU A 65 21.55 -0.30 -0.37
C GLU A 65 22.00 -0.04 -1.81
N GLY A 66 23.15 0.61 -1.98
CA GLY A 66 23.62 1.05 -3.30
C GLY A 66 22.56 1.91 -4.01
N ARG A 67 22.20 1.51 -5.24
CA ARG A 67 21.16 2.16 -6.05
C ARG A 67 19.74 1.65 -5.76
N ILE A 68 19.57 0.60 -4.96
CA ILE A 68 18.25 0.01 -4.65
C ILE A 68 17.43 1.00 -3.82
N ARG A 69 16.21 1.28 -4.28
CA ARG A 69 15.20 2.04 -3.54
C ARG A 69 13.93 1.21 -3.37
N ALA A 70 13.77 0.65 -2.18
CA ALA A 70 12.68 -0.26 -1.88
C ALA A 70 12.17 -0.09 -0.43
N THR A 71 11.08 -0.79 -0.12
CA THR A 71 10.66 -1.05 1.25
C THR A 71 10.40 -2.54 1.40
N LEU A 72 11.10 -3.15 2.36
CA LEU A 72 10.95 -4.54 2.76
C LEU A 72 9.91 -4.63 3.88
N PHE A 73 8.99 -5.58 3.75
CA PHE A 73 8.03 -5.95 4.78
C PHE A 73 8.29 -7.39 5.22
N LEU A 74 8.45 -7.58 6.52
CA LEU A 74 8.67 -8.90 7.13
C LEU A 74 7.49 -9.26 8.02
N PRO A 75 6.89 -10.45 7.85
CA PRO A 75 5.90 -10.98 8.79
C PRO A 75 6.51 -11.16 10.19
N PRO A 76 5.69 -11.17 11.26
CA PRO A 76 6.18 -11.57 12.58
C PRO A 76 6.65 -13.04 12.59
N GLY A 77 7.68 -13.34 13.37
CA GLY A 77 8.26 -14.68 13.53
C GLY A 77 9.74 -14.73 13.15
N GLU A 78 10.37 -15.90 13.34
CA GLU A 78 11.82 -16.09 13.11
C GLU A 78 12.19 -16.34 11.63
N GLY A 79 11.20 -16.58 10.76
CA GLY A 79 11.43 -16.93 9.36
C GLY A 79 12.12 -18.31 9.17
N PRO A 80 12.66 -18.60 7.97
CA PRO A 80 12.58 -17.79 6.75
C PRO A 80 11.16 -17.73 6.19
N PHE A 81 10.87 -16.70 5.41
CA PHE A 81 9.56 -16.50 4.76
C PHE A 81 9.70 -16.65 3.24
N PRO A 82 8.67 -17.16 2.54
CA PRO A 82 8.63 -17.06 1.08
C PRO A 82 8.68 -15.59 0.64
N GLY A 83 9.60 -15.27 -0.26
CA GLY A 83 9.86 -13.91 -0.75
C GLY A 83 9.03 -13.54 -1.98
N VAL A 84 8.46 -12.33 -1.99
CA VAL A 84 7.76 -11.74 -3.16
C VAL A 84 8.30 -10.35 -3.46
N LEU A 85 8.89 -10.16 -4.64
CA LEU A 85 9.26 -8.85 -5.16
C LEU A 85 8.03 -8.20 -5.82
N GLU A 86 7.59 -7.06 -5.31
CA GLU A 86 6.47 -6.29 -5.85
C GLU A 86 7.01 -5.14 -6.71
N LEU A 87 6.50 -5.08 -7.95
CA LEU A 87 6.81 -4.02 -8.90
C LEU A 87 5.54 -3.22 -9.20
N GLY A 88 5.66 -1.91 -9.07
CA GLY A 88 4.65 -0.96 -9.54
C GLY A 88 4.54 -0.93 -11.07
N GLY A 89 3.59 -0.13 -11.55
CA GLY A 89 3.44 0.16 -12.97
C GLY A 89 4.05 1.51 -13.38
N THR A 90 3.59 2.05 -14.51
CA THR A 90 4.09 3.30 -15.12
C THR A 90 3.77 4.58 -14.34
N ALA A 91 3.14 4.50 -13.17
CA ALA A 91 2.95 5.66 -12.29
C ALA A 91 4.26 6.12 -11.63
N GLY A 92 5.26 5.25 -11.54
CA GLY A 92 6.51 5.51 -10.80
C GLY A 92 6.29 5.59 -9.30
N GLY A 93 7.32 6.02 -8.58
CA GLY A 93 7.27 6.11 -7.13
C GLY A 93 7.46 4.74 -6.45
N LEU A 94 7.18 4.70 -5.14
CA LEU A 94 7.23 3.50 -4.32
C LEU A 94 5.83 3.19 -3.78
N LEU A 95 5.27 2.03 -4.19
CA LEU A 95 3.88 1.65 -3.93
C LEU A 95 3.76 0.53 -2.90
N GLU A 96 3.64 0.89 -1.63
CA GLU A 96 3.81 -0.09 -0.56
C GLU A 96 2.55 -0.92 -0.23
N TYR A 97 1.37 -0.44 -0.59
CA TYR A 97 0.10 -0.96 -0.08
C TYR A 97 -0.18 -2.43 -0.44
N ARG A 98 0.35 -2.94 -1.56
CA ARG A 98 0.21 -4.35 -1.94
C ARG A 98 1.18 -5.25 -1.17
N ALA A 99 2.43 -4.81 -1.07
CA ALA A 99 3.49 -5.54 -0.38
C ALA A 99 3.13 -5.71 1.10
N CYS A 100 2.76 -4.63 1.80
CA CYS A 100 2.42 -4.72 3.22
C CYS A 100 1.22 -5.64 3.49
N LEU A 101 0.16 -5.56 2.67
CA LEU A 101 -1.01 -6.44 2.81
C LEU A 101 -0.64 -7.91 2.60
N LEU A 102 0.26 -8.21 1.66
CA LEU A 102 0.70 -9.58 1.42
C LEU A 102 1.62 -10.08 2.55
N ALA A 103 2.41 -9.20 3.17
CA ALA A 103 3.22 -9.57 4.34
C ALA A 103 2.39 -10.00 5.56
N ASN A 104 1.16 -9.47 5.69
CA ASN A 104 0.21 -9.93 6.70
C ASN A 104 -0.17 -11.41 6.55
N HIS A 105 0.12 -12.03 5.40
CA HIS A 105 -0.16 -13.42 5.09
C HIS A 105 1.09 -14.32 5.11
N GLY A 106 2.17 -13.89 5.75
CA GLY A 106 3.35 -14.74 5.99
C GLY A 106 4.40 -14.73 4.88
N PHE A 107 4.36 -13.74 3.98
CA PHE A 107 5.38 -13.54 2.94
C PHE A 107 6.33 -12.42 3.33
N ALA A 108 7.65 -12.63 3.17
CA ALA A 108 8.55 -11.49 3.07
C ALA A 108 8.25 -10.81 1.74
N THR A 109 8.03 -9.50 1.73
CA THR A 109 7.72 -8.79 0.49
C THR A 109 8.56 -7.54 0.35
N MET A 110 9.03 -7.25 -0.86
CA MET A 110 9.79 -6.04 -1.12
C MET A 110 9.13 -5.26 -2.25
N SER A 111 8.59 -4.08 -1.93
CA SER A 111 8.14 -3.13 -2.96
C SER A 111 9.36 -2.39 -3.49
N LEU A 112 9.62 -2.50 -4.79
CA LEU A 112 10.80 -1.91 -5.44
C LEU A 112 10.37 -0.74 -6.34
N ALA A 113 10.87 0.45 -6.03
CA ALA A 113 10.81 1.58 -6.95
C ALA A 113 11.91 1.43 -8.00
N TYR A 114 11.63 1.85 -9.24
CA TYR A 114 12.60 1.79 -10.34
C TYR A 114 12.67 3.07 -11.17
N PHE A 115 11.80 4.05 -10.90
CA PHE A 115 11.88 5.42 -11.41
C PHE A 115 10.93 6.35 -10.63
N SER A 116 11.10 7.67 -10.79
CA SER A 116 10.27 8.72 -10.17
C SER A 116 10.19 8.62 -8.64
N PHE A 117 11.29 8.21 -8.01
CA PHE A 117 11.36 8.05 -6.57
C PHE A 117 12.77 8.37 -6.06
N GLU A 118 12.86 9.31 -5.12
CA GLU A 118 14.13 9.79 -4.54
C GLU A 118 15.17 10.16 -5.61
N ASP A 119 16.34 9.51 -5.59
CA ASP A 119 17.47 9.71 -6.50
C ASP A 119 17.44 8.80 -7.74
N LEU A 120 16.36 8.03 -7.95
CA LEU A 120 16.15 7.29 -9.19
C LEU A 120 15.84 8.22 -10.37
N PRO A 121 16.01 7.76 -11.62
CA PRO A 121 15.65 8.53 -12.80
C PRO A 121 14.23 9.09 -12.72
N LYS A 122 14.04 10.35 -13.08
CA LYS A 122 12.72 11.02 -13.01
C LYS A 122 11.71 10.47 -14.02
N LEU A 123 12.21 9.97 -15.14
CA LEU A 123 11.43 9.43 -16.26
C LEU A 123 11.92 8.02 -16.59
N LEU A 124 11.01 7.17 -17.05
CA LEU A 124 11.32 5.82 -17.49
C LEU A 124 11.61 5.82 -19.00
N LEU A 125 12.85 6.19 -19.37
CA LEU A 125 13.30 6.21 -20.76
C LEU A 125 13.99 4.91 -21.16
N GLU A 126 14.82 4.38 -20.26
CA GLU A 126 15.55 3.13 -20.43
C GLU A 126 15.41 2.29 -19.15
N LEU A 127 15.41 0.97 -19.29
CA LEU A 127 15.25 0.03 -18.19
C LEU A 127 16.42 -0.95 -18.19
N HIS A 128 17.30 -0.79 -17.20
CA HIS A 128 18.48 -1.65 -17.00
C HIS A 128 18.08 -2.82 -16.11
N LEU A 129 18.07 -4.04 -16.65
CA LEU A 129 17.63 -5.24 -15.92
C LEU A 129 18.57 -5.59 -14.75
N GLU A 130 19.82 -5.18 -14.83
CA GLU A 130 20.84 -5.32 -13.78
C GLU A 130 20.37 -4.69 -12.46
N TYR A 131 19.59 -3.60 -12.52
CA TYR A 131 18.98 -2.99 -11.33
C TYR A 131 18.08 -3.96 -10.57
N PHE A 132 17.29 -4.74 -11.30
CA PHE A 132 16.34 -5.68 -10.72
C PHE A 132 17.04 -6.94 -10.23
N GLU A 133 18.13 -7.35 -10.91
CA GLU A 133 19.02 -8.41 -10.45
C GLU A 133 19.70 -8.05 -9.13
N GLU A 134 20.24 -6.82 -9.01
CA GLU A 134 20.80 -6.31 -7.74
C GLU A 134 19.77 -6.37 -6.61
N ALA A 135 18.53 -5.95 -6.86
CA ALA A 135 17.45 -6.02 -5.89
C ALA A 135 17.08 -7.46 -5.50
N LEU A 136 17.05 -8.40 -6.46
CA LEU A 136 16.81 -9.82 -6.19
C LEU A 136 17.94 -10.42 -5.34
N HIS A 137 19.20 -10.13 -5.67
CA HIS A 137 20.34 -10.59 -4.87
C HIS A 137 20.32 -10.02 -3.45
N TYR A 138 19.98 -8.74 -3.28
CA TYR A 138 19.76 -8.17 -1.94
C TYR A 138 18.67 -8.94 -1.18
N PHE A 139 17.55 -9.22 -1.84
CA PHE A 139 16.38 -9.83 -1.20
C PHE A 139 16.56 -11.31 -0.86
N GLN A 140 17.50 -11.99 -1.50
CA GLN A 140 17.85 -13.39 -1.24
C GLN A 140 18.87 -13.57 -0.10
N ARG A 141 19.49 -12.49 0.38
CA ARG A 141 20.46 -12.51 1.50
C ARG A 141 19.75 -12.64 2.84
#